data_AF-A0A4Q3UNQ1-F1
#
_entry.id   AF-A0A4Q3UNQ1-F1
#
_cell.length_a   1.000
_cell.length_b   1.000
_cell.length_c   1.000
_cell.angle_alpha   90.00
_cell.angle_beta   90.00
_cell.angle_gamma   90.00
#
_symmetry.space_group_name_H-M   'P 1'
#
loop_
_entity.id
_entity.type
_entity.pdbx_description
1 polymer ?
#
loop_
_entity_poly.entity_id
_entity_poly.type
_entity_poly.pdbx_seq_one_letter_code
_entity_poly.pdbx_strand_id
1 'polypeptide(L)'
;SVMREKNYEKILSIYNDCFQGKITNLFLNFAGTRETLENERRGLFSYQALKSRLQSNKFETSEIRDFAQPVIRLYPLNHNEIFVLLKKLKAVFDLHYKTAIDVCNEDIQNFMEEMFNKPGASEFLTPREVIRDFLNILNLLRQNQGLDKKQLFGDIEITDERPDEVLLDSIEEL
;
A
#
# COMPACT_ATOMS: atom_id res chain seq x y z
N SER A 1 -21.26 -15.76 15.29
CA SER A 1 -20.53 -16.23 16.49
C SER A 1 -20.54 -15.13 17.52
N VAL A 2 -20.89 -15.46 18.76
CA VAL A 2 -20.98 -14.52 19.92
C VAL A 2 -19.68 -13.72 20.11
N MET A 3 -18.52 -14.33 19.83
CA MET A 3 -17.23 -13.64 19.96
C MET A 3 -17.04 -12.51 18.94
N ARG A 4 -17.51 -12.68 17.70
CA ARG A 4 -17.40 -11.65 16.65
C ARG A 4 -18.22 -10.42 17.00
N GLU A 5 -19.42 -10.64 17.51
CA GLU A 5 -20.33 -9.57 17.94
C GLU A 5 -19.73 -8.75 19.07
N LYS A 6 -19.17 -9.41 20.11
CA LYS A 6 -18.44 -8.73 21.19
C LYS A 6 -17.24 -7.91 20.68
N ASN A 7 -16.50 -8.44 19.72
CA ASN A 7 -15.38 -7.70 19.10
C ASN A 7 -15.89 -6.45 18.37
N TYR A 8 -16.99 -6.54 17.64
CA TYR A 8 -17.58 -5.41 16.91
C TYR A 8 -18.19 -4.37 17.85
N GLU A 9 -18.81 -4.79 18.96
CA GLU A 9 -19.21 -3.88 20.02
C GLU A 9 -18.02 -3.10 20.60
N LYS A 10 -16.87 -3.77 20.77
CA LYS A 10 -15.66 -3.10 21.28
C LYS A 10 -15.12 -2.07 20.28
N ILE A 11 -15.08 -2.41 18.99
CA ILE A 11 -14.71 -1.47 17.91
C ILE A 11 -15.68 -0.28 17.91
N LEU A 12 -16.97 -0.52 18.08
CA LEU A 12 -17.97 0.54 18.13
C LEU A 12 -17.79 1.47 19.35
N SER A 13 -17.49 0.90 20.52
CA SER A 13 -17.17 1.69 21.72
C SER A 13 -15.97 2.60 21.47
N ILE A 14 -14.90 2.03 20.91
CA ILE A 14 -13.69 2.77 20.53
C ILE A 14 -14.04 3.94 19.59
N TYR A 15 -14.79 3.67 18.52
CA TYR A 15 -15.20 4.70 17.57
C TYR A 15 -15.96 5.83 18.27
N ASN A 16 -16.95 5.49 19.10
CA ASN A 16 -17.78 6.49 19.77
C ASN A 16 -16.99 7.32 20.78
N ASP A 17 -16.07 6.71 21.53
CA ASP A 17 -15.26 7.42 22.52
C ASP A 17 -14.30 8.41 21.85
N CYS A 18 -13.71 8.03 20.70
CA CYS A 18 -12.92 8.93 19.86
C CYS A 18 -13.79 10.05 19.26
N PHE A 19 -14.94 9.71 18.68
CA PHE A 19 -15.82 10.68 18.01
C PHE A 19 -16.43 11.69 18.99
N GLN A 20 -16.76 11.28 20.22
CA GLN A 20 -17.32 12.15 21.26
C GLN A 20 -16.27 12.97 22.01
N GLY A 21 -14.99 12.86 21.63
CA GLY A 21 -13.89 13.61 22.26
C GLY A 21 -13.58 13.19 23.69
N LYS A 22 -13.99 11.99 24.11
CA LYS A 22 -13.69 11.45 25.46
C LYS A 22 -12.23 11.01 25.60
N ILE A 23 -11.55 10.78 24.49
CA ILE A 23 -10.16 10.35 24.43
C ILE A 23 -9.32 11.44 23.76
N THR A 24 -8.24 11.84 24.42
CA THR A 24 -7.25 12.78 23.87
C THR A 24 -5.93 12.05 23.59
N ASN A 25 -5.20 12.46 22.55
CA ASN A 25 -3.89 11.92 22.16
C ASN A 25 -3.86 10.43 21.76
N LEU A 26 -5.00 9.87 21.34
CA LEU A 26 -5.08 8.51 20.78
C LEU A 26 -5.55 8.58 19.33
N PHE A 27 -4.81 7.91 18.46
CA PHE A 27 -5.21 7.67 17.08
C PHE A 27 -5.28 6.17 16.83
N LEU A 28 -6.41 5.70 16.32
CA LEU A 28 -6.62 4.30 15.97
C LEU A 28 -6.91 4.22 14.49
N ASN A 29 -6.11 3.43 13.79
CA ASN A 29 -6.25 3.16 12.38
C ASN A 29 -6.48 1.66 12.16
N PHE A 30 -7.49 1.35 11.36
CA PHE A 30 -7.78 0.00 10.92
C PHE A 30 -7.48 -0.08 9.43
N ALA A 31 -6.65 -1.04 9.03
CA ALA A 31 -6.43 -1.40 7.64
C ALA A 31 -7.00 -2.80 7.41
N GLY A 32 -7.68 -2.99 6.28
CA GLY A 32 -8.33 -4.25 5.95
C GLY A 32 -8.79 -4.25 4.50
N THR A 33 -9.22 -5.41 4.03
CA THR A 33 -9.74 -5.52 2.66
C THR A 33 -11.14 -4.94 2.57
N ARG A 34 -11.59 -4.70 1.33
CA ARG A 34 -12.99 -4.36 1.07
C ARG A 34 -13.94 -5.36 1.73
N GLU A 35 -13.58 -6.63 1.75
CA GLU A 35 -14.38 -7.68 2.37
C GLU A 35 -14.43 -7.56 3.91
N THR A 36 -13.31 -7.24 4.56
CA THR A 36 -13.27 -7.00 6.02
C THR A 36 -14.29 -5.94 6.45
N LEU A 37 -14.51 -4.92 5.61
CA LEU A 37 -15.47 -3.86 5.85
C LEU A 37 -16.89 -4.24 5.38
N GLU A 38 -17.04 -4.52 4.09
CA GLU A 38 -18.34 -4.49 3.39
C GLU A 38 -19.11 -5.80 3.42
N ASN A 39 -18.48 -6.93 3.78
CA ASN A 39 -19.17 -8.21 3.79
C ASN A 39 -20.29 -8.19 4.84
N GLU A 40 -21.54 -8.26 4.38
CA GLU A 40 -22.73 -8.16 5.25
C GLU A 40 -22.94 -9.40 6.14
N ARG A 41 -22.22 -10.50 5.89
CA ARG A 41 -22.29 -11.72 6.70
C ARG A 41 -21.17 -11.79 7.75
N ARG A 42 -19.94 -11.42 7.37
CA ARG A 42 -18.73 -11.64 8.20
C ARG A 42 -17.85 -10.41 8.42
N GLY A 43 -18.07 -9.31 7.70
CA GLY A 43 -17.34 -8.05 7.83
C GLY A 43 -18.02 -7.06 8.78
N LEU A 44 -17.43 -5.88 8.97
CA LEU A 44 -17.95 -4.86 9.89
C LEU A 44 -19.38 -4.42 9.56
N PHE A 45 -19.77 -4.46 8.28
CA PHE A 45 -21.12 -4.11 7.83
C PHE A 45 -22.20 -5.11 8.25
N SER A 46 -21.82 -6.31 8.71
CA SER A 46 -22.75 -7.24 9.37
C SER A 46 -23.35 -6.67 10.66
N TYR A 47 -22.68 -5.71 11.30
CA TYR A 47 -23.16 -5.03 12.50
C TYR A 47 -23.71 -3.64 12.14
N GLN A 48 -25.04 -3.49 12.16
CA GLN A 48 -25.72 -2.31 11.60
C GLN A 48 -25.27 -0.96 12.21
N ALA A 49 -24.95 -0.95 13.51
CA ALA A 49 -24.46 0.26 14.18
C ALA A 49 -23.05 0.68 13.71
N LEU A 50 -22.21 -0.27 13.27
CA LEU A 50 -20.94 0.04 12.61
C LEU A 50 -21.18 0.42 11.15
N LYS A 51 -22.02 -0.32 10.43
CA LYS A 51 -22.37 -0.03 9.02
C LYS A 51 -22.78 1.43 8.83
N SER A 52 -23.74 1.91 9.64
CA SER A 52 -24.25 3.28 9.56
C SER A 52 -23.18 4.36 9.79
N ARG A 53 -22.13 4.07 10.56
CA ARG A 53 -21.03 5.01 10.84
C ARG A 53 -19.90 4.91 9.84
N LEU A 54 -19.63 3.72 9.31
CA LEU A 54 -18.49 3.43 8.42
C LEU A 54 -18.87 3.49 6.93
N GLN A 55 -20.14 3.69 6.61
CA GLN A 55 -20.56 3.84 5.23
C GLN A 55 -19.96 5.10 4.62
N SER A 56 -19.23 4.91 3.51
CA SER A 56 -18.61 6.01 2.78
C SER A 56 -19.64 6.97 2.17
N ASN A 57 -19.19 8.18 1.89
CA ASN A 57 -19.99 9.17 1.17
C ASN A 57 -20.40 8.63 -0.21
N LYS A 58 -21.72 8.56 -0.47
CA LYS A 58 -22.27 8.03 -1.73
C LYS A 58 -21.91 8.84 -2.98
N PHE A 59 -21.40 10.05 -2.80
CA PHE A 59 -20.96 10.94 -3.87
C PHE A 59 -19.44 10.90 -4.10
N GLU A 60 -18.68 10.13 -3.30
CA GLU A 60 -17.24 9.97 -3.52
C GLU A 60 -16.98 9.19 -4.82
N THR A 61 -16.00 9.65 -5.61
CA THR A 61 -15.49 8.96 -6.79
C THR A 61 -13.96 8.85 -6.72
N SER A 62 -13.31 8.23 -7.70
CA SER A 62 -11.85 8.23 -7.81
C SER A 62 -11.28 9.65 -7.94
N GLU A 63 -12.02 10.56 -8.57
CA GLU A 63 -11.62 11.94 -8.85
C GLU A 63 -12.02 12.90 -7.74
N ILE A 64 -13.16 12.65 -7.08
CA ILE A 64 -13.71 13.50 -6.02
C ILE A 64 -13.66 12.71 -4.71
N ARG A 65 -12.62 12.99 -3.92
CA ARG A 65 -12.30 12.28 -2.67
C ARG A 65 -12.77 13.04 -1.43
N ASP A 66 -13.40 12.32 -0.50
CA ASP A 66 -13.77 12.84 0.82
C ASP A 66 -12.83 12.25 1.87
N PHE A 67 -11.83 13.02 2.31
CA PHE A 67 -10.86 12.56 3.32
C PHE A 67 -11.32 12.85 4.76
N ALA A 68 -12.46 13.52 4.95
CA ALA A 68 -13.02 13.79 6.27
C ALA A 68 -13.91 12.63 6.78
N GLN A 69 -14.27 11.70 5.90
CA GLN A 69 -15.07 10.53 6.24
C GLN A 69 -14.27 9.47 7.01
N PRO A 70 -14.94 8.57 7.76
CA PRO A 70 -14.27 7.60 8.63
C PRO A 70 -13.59 6.43 7.90
N VAL A 71 -13.89 6.23 6.62
CA VAL A 71 -13.29 5.17 5.79
C VAL A 71 -12.62 5.80 4.57
N ILE A 72 -11.30 5.66 4.48
CA ILE A 72 -10.53 6.10 3.31
C ILE A 72 -10.26 4.88 2.42
N ARG A 73 -10.77 4.92 1.19
CA ARG A 73 -10.47 3.90 0.19
C ARG A 73 -9.09 4.13 -0.40
N LEU A 74 -8.25 3.11 -0.37
CA LEU A 74 -6.95 3.14 -1.03
C LEU A 74 -7.12 2.64 -2.46
N TYR A 75 -6.66 3.45 -3.41
CA TYR A 75 -6.60 3.08 -4.81
C TYR A 75 -5.16 2.69 -5.15
N PRO A 76 -4.96 1.77 -6.11
CA PRO A 76 -3.63 1.47 -6.62
C PRO A 76 -2.94 2.74 -7.11
N LEU A 77 -1.64 2.84 -6.87
CA LEU A 77 -0.84 3.95 -7.39
C LEU A 77 -0.76 3.84 -8.91
N ASN A 78 -1.00 4.94 -9.61
CA ASN A 78 -0.75 5.02 -11.04
C ASN A 78 0.74 5.27 -11.33
N HIS A 79 1.15 5.14 -12.60
CA HIS A 79 2.56 5.30 -12.97
C HIS A 79 3.13 6.67 -12.58
N ASN A 80 2.36 7.76 -12.71
CA ASN A 80 2.84 9.10 -12.32
C ASN A 80 3.06 9.18 -10.79
N GLU A 81 2.19 8.56 -10.01
CA GLU A 81 2.34 8.51 -8.55
C GLU A 81 3.55 7.66 -8.14
N ILE A 82 3.80 6.54 -8.82
CA ILE A 82 4.99 5.71 -8.61
C ILE A 82 6.26 6.52 -8.96
N PHE A 83 6.27 7.24 -10.08
CA PHE A 83 7.40 8.10 -10.45
C PHE A 83 7.72 9.13 -9.36
N VAL A 84 6.69 9.83 -8.85
CA VAL A 84 6.85 10.81 -7.75
C VAL A 84 7.31 10.12 -6.47
N LEU A 85 6.82 8.91 -6.19
CA LEU A 85 7.24 8.11 -5.05
C LEU A 85 8.73 7.76 -5.12
N LEU A 86 9.23 7.26 -6.26
CA LEU A 86 10.64 6.93 -6.46
C LEU A 86 11.55 8.16 -6.31
N LYS A 87 11.13 9.33 -6.82
CA LYS A 87 11.84 10.59 -6.60
C LYS A 87 11.96 10.95 -5.11
N LYS A 88 10.86 10.82 -4.36
CA LYS A 88 10.87 11.07 -2.91
C LYS A 88 11.73 10.06 -2.16
N LEU A 89 11.69 8.79 -2.56
CA LEU A 89 12.53 7.74 -1.98
C LEU A 89 14.01 7.99 -2.23
N LYS A 90 14.40 8.42 -3.44
CA LYS A 90 15.78 8.83 -3.72
C LYS A 90 16.21 9.98 -2.81
N ALA A 91 15.38 11.01 -2.66
CA ALA A 91 15.69 12.14 -1.78
C ALA A 91 15.88 11.71 -0.32
N VAL A 92 15.03 10.81 0.19
CA VAL A 92 15.17 10.22 1.54
C VAL A 92 16.45 9.38 1.65
N PHE A 93 16.76 8.60 0.62
CA PHE A 93 17.96 7.76 0.54
C PHE A 93 19.24 8.61 0.60
N ASP A 94 19.34 9.63 -0.25
CA ASP A 94 20.47 10.56 -0.32
C ASP A 94 20.66 11.27 1.02
N LEU A 95 19.58 11.74 1.65
CA LEU A 95 19.60 12.38 2.96
C LEU A 95 20.08 11.42 4.06
N HIS A 96 19.56 10.19 4.09
CA HIS A 96 19.91 9.20 5.12
C HIS A 96 21.38 8.79 5.03
N TYR A 97 21.88 8.52 3.83
CA TYR A 97 23.26 8.07 3.61
C TYR A 97 24.25 9.21 3.38
N LYS A 98 23.81 10.47 3.42
CA LYS A 98 24.62 11.67 3.16
C LYS A 98 25.40 11.55 1.84
N THR A 99 24.71 11.09 0.81
CA THR A 99 25.27 10.88 -0.53
C THR A 99 24.50 11.70 -1.55
N ALA A 100 25.05 11.80 -2.76
CA ALA A 100 24.37 12.35 -3.92
C ALA A 100 24.52 11.36 -5.06
N ILE A 101 23.67 10.32 -5.08
CA ILE A 101 23.69 9.39 -6.20
C ILE A 101 23.25 10.13 -7.44
N ASP A 102 24.05 10.02 -8.50
CA ASP A 102 23.68 10.48 -9.83
C ASP A 102 22.57 9.58 -10.38
N VAL A 103 21.30 9.91 -10.12
CA VAL A 103 20.11 9.31 -10.75
C VAL A 103 19.15 10.47 -11.00
N CYS A 104 18.95 10.83 -12.27
CA CYS A 104 18.08 11.94 -12.66
C CYS A 104 16.63 11.48 -12.88
N ASN A 105 15.76 12.41 -13.28
CA ASN A 105 14.35 12.09 -13.55
C ASN A 105 14.23 11.13 -14.76
N GLU A 106 15.06 11.32 -15.77
CA GLU A 106 15.11 10.47 -16.96
C GLU A 106 15.56 9.05 -16.61
N ASP A 107 16.53 8.90 -15.69
CA ASP A 107 16.96 7.59 -15.19
C ASP A 107 15.81 6.85 -14.48
N ILE A 108 15.00 7.56 -13.68
CA ILE A 108 13.83 6.97 -13.01
C ILE A 108 12.75 6.57 -14.03
N GLN A 109 12.53 7.38 -15.07
CA GLN A 109 11.62 7.01 -16.16
C GLN A 109 12.10 5.76 -16.89
N ASN A 110 13.38 5.69 -17.26
CA ASN A 110 13.96 4.52 -17.92
C ASN A 110 13.83 3.27 -17.03
N PHE A 111 14.13 3.39 -15.73
CA PHE A 111 13.94 2.29 -14.78
C PHE A 111 12.49 1.80 -14.78
N MET A 112 11.52 2.72 -14.74
CA MET A 112 10.11 2.35 -14.78
C MET A 112 9.73 1.69 -16.11
N GLU A 113 10.16 2.23 -17.24
CA GLU A 113 9.90 1.64 -18.56
C GLU A 113 10.43 0.22 -18.65
N GLU A 114 11.67 -0.02 -18.20
CA GLU A 114 12.26 -1.37 -18.13
C GLU A 114 11.44 -2.30 -17.24
N MET A 115 10.95 -1.83 -16.09
CA MET A 115 10.13 -2.63 -15.18
C MET A 115 8.75 -2.95 -15.77
N PHE A 116 8.05 -1.97 -16.33
CA PHE A 116 6.67 -2.17 -16.81
C PHE A 116 6.60 -2.88 -18.16
N ASN A 117 7.67 -2.88 -18.96
CA ASN A 117 7.72 -3.57 -20.25
C ASN A 117 8.15 -5.04 -20.15
N LYS A 118 8.59 -5.51 -18.98
CA LYS A 118 9.05 -6.88 -18.79
C LYS A 118 7.89 -7.90 -18.81
N PRO A 119 8.11 -9.11 -19.36
CA PRO A 119 7.10 -10.17 -19.33
C PRO A 119 6.64 -10.45 -17.89
N GLY A 120 5.32 -10.51 -17.68
CA GLY A 120 4.74 -10.72 -16.34
C GLY A 120 4.56 -9.44 -15.51
N ALA A 121 5.04 -8.28 -15.97
CA ALA A 121 4.90 -7.03 -15.23
C ALA A 121 3.44 -6.66 -14.92
N SER A 122 2.52 -6.82 -15.86
CA SER A 122 1.11 -6.49 -15.64
C SER A 122 0.41 -7.39 -14.61
N GLU A 123 0.96 -8.57 -14.33
CA GLU A 123 0.36 -9.59 -13.48
C GLU A 123 1.00 -9.64 -12.09
N PHE A 124 2.33 -9.52 -12.03
CA PHE A 124 3.09 -9.70 -10.80
C PHE A 124 3.60 -8.39 -10.20
N LEU A 125 3.80 -7.35 -11.03
CA LEU A 125 4.51 -6.16 -10.56
C LEU A 125 3.68 -5.37 -9.54
N THR A 126 4.12 -5.39 -8.29
CA THR A 126 3.53 -4.59 -7.22
C THR A 126 4.36 -3.34 -6.94
N PRO A 127 3.75 -2.25 -6.41
CA PRO A 127 4.52 -1.09 -5.95
C PRO A 127 5.63 -1.45 -4.95
N ARG A 128 5.44 -2.50 -4.15
CA ARG A 128 6.45 -3.00 -3.21
C ARG A 128 7.72 -3.47 -3.92
N GLU A 129 7.59 -4.23 -4.99
CA GLU A 129 8.71 -4.76 -5.78
C GLU A 129 9.46 -3.64 -6.48
N VAL A 130 8.72 -2.74 -7.15
CA VAL A 130 9.30 -1.55 -7.80
C VAL A 130 10.14 -0.73 -6.81
N ILE A 131 9.63 -0.49 -5.60
CA ILE A 131 10.35 0.25 -4.56
C ILE A 131 11.61 -0.50 -4.12
N ARG A 132 11.50 -1.80 -3.85
CA ARG A 132 12.61 -2.61 -3.38
C ARG A 132 13.74 -2.64 -4.41
N ASP A 133 13.43 -2.92 -5.67
CA ASP A 133 14.43 -3.06 -6.72
C ASP A 133 15.12 -1.73 -7.00
N PHE A 134 14.35 -0.63 -6.98
CA PHE A 134 14.91 0.72 -7.07
C PHE A 134 15.89 1.01 -5.93
N LEU A 135 15.53 0.72 -4.68
CA LEU A 135 16.40 0.94 -3.52
C LEU A 135 17.64 0.04 -3.53
N ASN A 136 17.51 -1.20 -4.01
CA ASN A 136 18.63 -2.11 -4.20
C ASN A 136 19.63 -1.56 -5.21
N ILE A 137 19.16 -1.03 -6.34
CA ILE A 137 20.03 -0.39 -7.33
C ILE A 137 20.70 0.86 -6.75
N LEU A 138 19.99 1.71 -6.01
CA LEU A 138 20.61 2.85 -5.34
C LEU A 138 21.71 2.40 -4.35
N ASN A 139 21.50 1.31 -3.62
CA ASN A 139 22.53 0.75 -2.74
C ASN A 139 23.76 0.26 -3.52
N LEU A 140 23.59 -0.35 -4.70
CA LEU A 140 24.70 -0.79 -5.55
C LEU A 140 25.48 0.40 -6.12
N LEU A 141 24.78 1.40 -6.65
CA LEU A 141 25.38 2.63 -7.20
C LEU A 141 26.14 3.41 -6.12
N ARG A 142 25.63 3.44 -4.89
CA ARG A 142 26.33 4.06 -3.75
C ARG A 142 27.68 3.40 -3.48
N GLN A 143 27.75 2.08 -3.59
CA GLN A 143 28.93 1.29 -3.24
C GLN A 143 29.96 1.23 -4.37
N ASN A 144 29.54 1.40 -5.62
CA ASN A 144 30.36 1.20 -6.79
C ASN A 144 30.23 2.41 -7.74
N GLN A 145 31.10 3.40 -7.54
CA GLN A 145 31.16 4.58 -8.38
C GLN A 145 31.63 4.19 -9.80
N GLY A 146 30.80 4.40 -10.81
CA GLY A 146 31.11 4.11 -12.22
C GLY A 146 30.36 2.93 -12.83
N LEU A 147 29.47 2.25 -12.09
CA LEU A 147 28.54 1.28 -12.69
C LEU A 147 27.60 1.96 -13.69
N ASP A 148 27.32 1.27 -14.80
CA ASP A 148 26.32 1.72 -15.76
C ASP A 148 24.92 1.44 -15.21
N LYS A 149 24.20 2.54 -14.92
CA LYS A 149 22.83 2.52 -14.41
C LYS A 149 21.89 1.81 -15.39
N LYS A 150 22.09 2.00 -16.70
CA LYS A 150 21.19 1.45 -17.73
C LYS A 150 21.27 -0.07 -17.76
N GLN A 151 22.47 -0.63 -17.62
CA GLN A 151 22.67 -2.07 -17.54
C GLN A 151 21.98 -2.64 -16.29
N LEU A 152 22.15 -2.00 -15.12
CA LEU A 152 21.50 -2.44 -13.88
C LEU A 152 19.97 -2.44 -13.96
N PHE A 153 19.37 -1.48 -14.67
CA PHE A 153 17.92 -1.44 -14.89
C PHE A 153 17.46 -2.58 -15.82
N GLY A 154 18.25 -2.88 -16.86
CA GLY A 154 17.98 -3.96 -17.80
C GLY A 154 18.03 -5.35 -17.15
N ASP A 155 18.95 -5.57 -16.21
CA ASP A 155 19.19 -6.88 -15.57
C ASP A 155 18.13 -7.31 -14.54
N ILE A 156 17.13 -6.47 -14.24
CA ILE A 156 16.08 -6.83 -13.26
C ILE A 156 15.17 -7.93 -13.82
N GLU A 157 14.95 -9.02 -13.09
CA GLU A 157 13.99 -10.04 -13.47
C GLU A 157 12.71 -9.89 -12.64
N ILE A 158 11.55 -10.03 -13.28
CA ILE A 158 10.25 -10.05 -12.59
C ILE A 158 9.91 -11.50 -12.29
N THR A 159 9.75 -11.82 -11.01
CA THR A 159 9.35 -13.15 -10.52
C THR A 159 8.06 -13.04 -9.72
N ASP A 160 7.25 -14.10 -9.74
CA ASP A 160 6.08 -14.19 -8.88
C ASP A 160 6.53 -14.45 -7.43
N GLU A 161 6.37 -13.46 -6.55
CA GLU A 161 6.71 -13.56 -5.14
C GLU A 161 5.50 -13.82 -4.23
N ARG A 162 4.32 -14.08 -4.80
CA ARG A 162 3.15 -14.43 -3.99
C ARG A 162 3.46 -15.73 -3.23
N PRO A 163 3.14 -15.80 -1.93
CA PRO A 163 3.29 -17.05 -1.20
C PRO A 163 2.43 -18.12 -1.86
N ASP A 164 2.98 -19.32 -2.08
CA ASP A 164 2.25 -20.47 -2.61
C ASP A 164 0.90 -20.61 -1.88
N GLU A 165 -0.21 -20.43 -2.62
CA GLU A 165 -1.57 -20.42 -2.07
C GLU A 165 -1.95 -21.73 -1.34
N VAL A 166 -1.15 -22.78 -1.51
CA VAL A 166 -1.29 -24.11 -0.89
C VAL A 166 -1.40 -24.05 0.65
N LEU A 167 -0.90 -22.99 1.29
CA LEU A 167 -0.94 -22.86 2.76
C LEU A 167 -2.25 -22.26 3.32
N LEU A 168 -3.00 -21.47 2.55
CA LEU A 168 -4.18 -20.75 3.06
C LEU A 168 -5.45 -21.59 3.05
N ASP A 169 -5.59 -22.52 2.11
CA ASP A 169 -6.72 -23.46 2.05
C ASP A 169 -6.73 -24.44 3.24
N SER A 170 -5.63 -24.56 3.97
CA SER A 170 -5.55 -25.39 5.17
C SER A 170 -6.11 -24.73 6.45
N ILE A 171 -6.50 -23.44 6.37
CA ILE A 171 -6.95 -22.65 7.53
C ILE A 171 -8.49 -22.48 7.60
N GLU A 172 -9.24 -22.81 6.54
CA GLU A 172 -10.71 -22.83 6.59
C GLU A 172 -11.26 -24.24 6.88
N GLU A 173 -11.33 -24.62 8.16
CA GLU A 173 -12.42 -25.42 8.77
C GLU A 173 -12.12 -25.70 10.26
N LEU A 174 -12.32 -24.71 11.14
CA LEU A 174 -12.59 -24.91 12.58
C LEU A 174 -13.55 -23.82 13.11
#